data_AF-A0A925ABN6-F1
#
_entry.id   AF-A0A925ABN6-F1
#
_cell.length_a   1.000
_cell.length_b   1.000
_cell.length_c   1.000
_cell.angle_alpha   90.00
_cell.angle_beta   90.00
_cell.angle_gamma   90.00
#
_symmetry.space_group_name_H-M   'P 1'
#
loop_
_entity.id
_entity.type
_entity.pdbx_description
1 polymer ?
#
loop_
_entity_poly.entity_id
_entity_poly.type
_entity_poly.pdbx_seq_one_letter_code
_entity_poly.pdbx_strand_id
1 'polypeptide(L)' 'MKPSFLAEVDVGVLGIAGGIALAGLLILCMTLSHVFTTRQREQTRREIAAYVAEGSMTPDDGAKILSAEPKSLQSDEC' A
#
# COMPACT_ATOMS: atom_id res chain seq x y z
N MET A 1 38.69 -4.31 -14.94
CA MET A 1 37.99 -3.21 -15.65
C MET A 1 37.61 -2.18 -14.60
N LYS A 2 38.43 -1.14 -14.42
CA LYS A 2 38.22 -0.10 -13.39
C LYS A 2 37.17 0.88 -13.91
N PRO A 3 36.12 1.23 -13.14
CA PRO A 3 35.14 2.23 -13.59
C PRO A 3 35.75 3.63 -13.41
N SER A 4 36.52 4.08 -14.39
CA SER A 4 36.94 5.48 -14.52
C SER A 4 35.78 6.44 -14.78
N PHE A 5 34.56 5.92 -14.96
CA PHE A 5 33.34 6.71 -15.13
C PHE A 5 32.88 7.43 -13.85
N LEU A 6 33.27 6.96 -12.66
CA LEU A 6 32.86 7.57 -11.39
C LEU A 6 33.72 8.77 -10.96
N ALA A 7 34.85 9.02 -11.63
CA ALA A 7 35.77 10.12 -11.26
C ALA A 7 35.45 11.46 -11.94
N GLU A 8 34.59 11.45 -12.97
CA GLU A 8 34.24 12.64 -13.76
C GLU A 8 32.84 13.19 -13.41
N VAL A 9 32.05 12.42 -12.66
CA VAL A 9 30.74 12.85 -12.15
C VAL A 9 30.95 13.62 -10.85
N ASP A 10 30.66 14.92 -10.88
CA ASP A 10 30.71 15.77 -9.70
C ASP A 10 29.83 15.18 -8.58
N VAL A 11 30.35 15.14 -7.36
CA VAL A 11 29.65 14.59 -6.18
C VAL A 11 28.29 15.27 -5.98
N GLY A 12 28.16 16.55 -6.35
CA GLY A 12 26.90 17.27 -6.36
C GLY A 12 25.90 16.73 -7.40
N VAL A 13 26.35 16.41 -8.61
CA VAL A 13 25.49 15.82 -9.65
C VAL A 13 25.02 14.43 -9.25
N LEU A 14 25.89 13.61 -8.65
CA LEU A 14 25.51 12.30 -8.13
C LEU A 14 24.49 12.41 -6.99
N GLY A 15 24.66 13.38 -6.09
CA GLY A 15 23.71 13.65 -5.00
C GLY A 15 22.33 14.05 -5.50
N ILE A 16 22.26 14.95 -6.50
CA ILE A 16 20.99 15.41 -7.08
C ILE A 16 20.31 14.27 -7.85
N ALA A 17 21.04 13.55 -8.71
CA ALA A 17 20.48 12.45 -9.48
C ALA A 17 19.99 11.30 -8.57
N GLY A 18 20.77 10.96 -7.54
CA GLY A 18 20.39 9.96 -6.53
C GLY A 18 19.16 10.39 -5.72
N GLY A 19 19.10 11.66 -5.30
CA GLY A 19 17.97 12.23 -4.57
C GLY A 19 16.66 12.19 -5.37
N ILE A 20 16.71 12.56 -6.65
CA ILE A 20 15.54 12.50 -7.54
C ILE A 20 15.10 11.05 -7.76
N ALA A 21 16.03 10.13 -7.99
CA ALA A 21 15.69 8.72 -8.18
C ALA A 21 15.02 8.12 -6.93
N LEU A 22 15.55 8.41 -5.73
CA LEU A 22 14.95 7.98 -4.47
C LEU A 22 13.57 8.60 -4.24
N ALA A 23 13.43 9.91 -4.46
CA ALA A 23 12.15 10.59 -4.32
C ALA A 23 11.10 10.01 -5.28
N GLY A 24 11.47 9.78 -6.55
CA GLY A 24 10.62 9.15 -7.55
C GLY A 24 10.19 7.74 -7.14
N LEU A 25 11.13 6.93 -6.63
CA LEU A 25 10.85 5.58 -6.14
C LEU A 25 9.86 5.61 -4.96
N LEU A 26 10.03 6.52 -4.00
CA LEU A 26 9.14 6.63 -2.85
C LEU A 26 7.72 7.02 -3.26
N ILE A 27 7.58 8.00 -4.16
CA ILE A 27 6.28 8.42 -4.68
C ILE A 27 5.60 7.27 -5.43
N LEU A 28 6.35 6.53 -6.25
CA LEU A 28 5.83 5.36 -6.95
C LEU A 28 5.35 4.29 -5.96
N CYS A 29 6.14 3.96 -4.94
CA CYS A 29 5.74 3.01 -3.91
C CYS A 29 4.45 3.45 -3.19
N MET A 30 4.35 4.72 -2.79
CA MET A 30 3.16 5.25 -2.11
C MET A 30 1.91 5.19 -2.99
N THR A 31 2.03 5.57 -4.26
CA THR A 31 0.89 5.56 -5.19
C THR A 31 0.42 4.13 -5.46
N LEU A 32 1.34 3.19 -5.67
CA LEU A 32 1.00 1.78 -5.83
C LEU A 32 0.31 1.21 -4.60
N SER A 33 0.86 1.43 -3.40
CA SER A 33 0.24 1.00 -2.14
C SER A 33 -1.20 1.50 -2.01
N HIS A 34 -1.44 2.77 -2.34
CA HIS A 34 -2.79 3.34 -2.29
C HIS A 34 -3.75 2.65 -3.26
N VAL A 35 -3.32 2.41 -4.50
CA VAL A 35 -4.13 1.71 -5.52
C VAL A 35 -4.47 0.29 -5.06
N PHE A 36 -3.52 -0.44 -4.49
CA PHE A 36 -3.77 -1.79 -3.97
C PHE A 36 -4.79 -1.78 -2.84
N THR A 37 -4.68 -0.84 -1.88
CA THR A 37 -5.66 -0.74 -0.79
C THR A 37 -7.08 -0.46 -1.29
N THR A 38 -7.25 0.45 -2.26
CA THR A 38 -8.56 0.73 -2.84
C THR A 38 -9.13 -0.50 -3.55
N ARG A 39 -8.32 -1.19 -4.35
CA ARG A 39 -8.75 -2.41 -5.05
C ARG A 39 -9.14 -3.54 -4.09
N GLN A 40 -8.36 -3.76 -3.05
CA GLN A 40 -8.68 -4.76 -2.02
C GLN A 40 -10.01 -4.45 -1.34
N ARG A 41 -10.26 -3.18 -0.97
CA ARG A 41 -11.55 -2.77 -0.37
C ARG A 41 -12.73 -3.02 -1.31
N GLU A 42 -12.59 -2.70 -2.58
CA GLU A 42 -13.65 -2.96 -3.57
C GLU A 42 -13.89 -4.46 -3.78
N GLN A 43 -12.81 -5.25 -3.83
CA GLN A 43 -12.90 -6.70 -3.98
C GLN A 43 -13.59 -7.33 -2.76
N THR A 44 -13.18 -6.98 -1.54
CA THR A 44 -13.82 -7.47 -0.30
C THR A 44 -15.30 -7.09 -0.26
N ARG A 45 -15.69 -5.88 -0.68
CA ARG A 45 -17.11 -5.49 -0.79
C ARG A 45 -17.91 -6.39 -1.72
N ARG A 46 -17.34 -6.77 -2.86
CA ARG A 46 -17.98 -7.68 -3.83
C ARG A 46 -18.10 -9.10 -3.29
N GLU A 47 -17.06 -9.57 -2.60
CA GLU A 47 -17.05 -10.90 -1.98
C GLU A 47 -18.10 -10.98 -0.85
N ILE A 48 -18.17 -9.97 0.02
CA ILE A 48 -19.21 -9.90 1.06
C ILE A 48 -20.61 -9.92 0.45
N ALA A 49 -20.83 -9.15 -0.63
CA ALA A 49 -22.13 -9.16 -1.31
C ALA A 49 -22.47 -10.54 -1.90
N ALA A 50 -21.49 -11.25 -2.45
CA ALA A 50 -21.66 -12.62 -2.92
C ALA A 50 -22.01 -13.59 -1.77
N TYR A 51 -21.28 -13.54 -0.66
CA TYR A 51 -21.55 -14.38 0.51
C TYR A 51 -22.93 -14.14 1.12
N VAL A 52 -23.38 -12.88 1.12
CA VAL A 52 -24.75 -12.55 1.56
C VAL A 52 -25.79 -13.09 0.57
N ALA A 53 -25.54 -12.99 -0.73
CA ALA A 53 -26.44 -13.52 -1.77
C ALA A 53 -26.51 -15.06 -1.77
N GLU A 54 -25.39 -15.73 -1.46
CA GLU A 54 -25.30 -17.18 -1.30
C GLU A 54 -25.90 -17.66 0.04
N GLY A 55 -26.12 -16.75 0.99
CA GLY A 55 -26.63 -17.05 2.33
C GLY A 55 -25.58 -17.66 3.28
N SER A 56 -24.30 -17.64 2.91
CA SER A 56 -23.20 -18.08 3.77
C SER A 56 -22.78 -17.03 4.81
N MET A 57 -23.27 -15.79 4.66
CA MET A 57 -23.09 -14.68 5.59
C MET A 57 -24.40 -13.93 5.79
N THR A 58 -24.69 -13.48 7.02
CA THR A 58 -25.87 -12.64 7.27
C THR A 58 -25.62 -11.20 6.79
N PRO A 59 -26.64 -10.47 6.32
CA PRO A 59 -26.48 -9.06 5.94
C PRO A 59 -25.94 -8.19 7.08
N ASP A 60 -26.37 -8.46 8.32
CA ASP A 60 -25.93 -7.71 9.50
C ASP A 60 -24.44 -7.90 9.79
N ASP A 61 -23.92 -9.13 9.64
CA ASP A 61 -22.50 -9.39 9.82
C ASP A 61 -21.66 -8.80 8.68
N GLY A 62 -22.17 -8.84 7.44
CA GLY A 62 -21.57 -8.13 6.32
C GLY A 62 -21.48 -6.62 6.58
N ALA A 63 -22.54 -5.99 7.10
CA ALA A 63 -22.54 -4.58 7.47
C ALA A 63 -21.50 -4.25 8.54
N LYS A 64 -21.37 -5.10 9.58
CA LYS A 64 -20.36 -4.96 10.63
C LYS A 64 -18.94 -5.00 10.04
N ILE A 65 -18.64 -5.97 9.18
CA ILE A 65 -17.31 -6.10 8.54
C ILE A 65 -17.00 -4.85 7.69
N LEU A 66 -17.98 -4.36 6.93
CA LEU A 66 -17.81 -3.16 6.11
C LEU A 66 -17.64 -1.87 6.92
N SER A 67 -18.20 -1.83 8.13
CA SER A 67 -18.06 -0.71 9.07
C SER A 67 -16.86 -0.84 10.02
N ALA A 68 -16.13 -1.95 9.99
CA ALA A 68 -15.02 -2.17 10.89
C ALA A 68 -13.87 -1.21 10.57
N GLU A 69 -13.54 -0.33 11.51
CA GLU A 69 -12.33 0.47 11.44
C GLU A 69 -11.11 -0.38 11.84
N PRO A 70 -9.94 -0.17 11.21
CA PRO A 70 -8.73 -0.88 11.59
C PRO A 70 -8.42 -0.57 13.05
N LYS A 71 -8.55 -1.58 13.92
CA LYS A 71 -8.25 -1.47 15.34
C LYS A 71 -6.75 -1.17 15.49
N SER A 72 -6.40 0.10 15.71
CA SER A 72 -5.04 0.50 16.05
C SER A 72 -4.67 -0.22 17.34
N LEU A 73 -3.74 -1.18 17.24
CA LEU A 73 -3.07 -1.92 18.32
C LEU A 73 -3.54 -1.54 19.73
N GLN A 74 -4.65 -2.13 20.19
CA GLN A 74 -4.96 -2.15 21.60
C GLN A 74 -4.06 -3.23 22.20
N SER A 75 -2.97 -2.79 22.82
CA SER A 75 -2.20 -3.55 23.80
C SER A 75 -3.11 -3.81 25.00
N ASP A 76 -4.01 -4.79 24.85
CA ASP A 76 -4.76 -5.34 25.97
C ASP A 76 -3.81 -6.31 26.69
N GLU A 77 -2.87 -5.74 27.46
CA GLU A 77 -2.13 -6.47 28.49
C GLU A 77 -3.12 -6.90 29.60
N CYS A 78 -3.04 -8.18 29.97
CA CYS A 78 -3.86 -8.83 31.00
C CYS A 78 -3.29 -8.60 32.41
#